data_AF-A0A6P1IUT8-F1
#
_entry.id   AF-A0A6P1IUT8-F1
#
_cell.length_a   1.000
_cell.length_b   1.000
_cell.length_c   1.000
_cell.angle_alpha   90.00
_cell.angle_beta   90.00
_cell.angle_gamma   90.00
#
_symmetry.space_group_name_H-M   'P 1'
#
loop_
_entity.id
_entity.type
_entity.pdbx_description
1 polymer ?
#
loop_
_entity_poly.entity_id
_entity_poly.type
_entity_poly.pdbx_seq_one_letter_code
_entity_poly.pdbx_strand_id
1 'polypeptide(L)' 'MKNKVMAWVDVLPGVEATGLQAKRDDIAELMAEAAELTRKAEELRSRAYFAACSLEGEARSRWTLEQIDAAKRNA' A
#
# COMPACT_ATOMS: atom_id res chain seq x y z
N MET A 1 1.90 -16.94 16.35
CA MET A 1 1.09 -17.75 15.42
C MET A 1 0.45 -16.82 14.40
N LYS A 2 0.68 -17.01 13.09
CA LYS A 2 -0.13 -16.33 12.07
C LYS A 2 -1.55 -16.88 12.20
N ASN A 3 -2.53 -16.02 12.45
CA ASN A 3 -3.94 -16.42 12.43
C ASN A 3 -4.27 -16.86 11.00
N LYS A 4 -4.46 -18.17 10.80
CA LYS A 4 -4.85 -18.73 9.51
C LYS A 4 -6.26 -18.25 9.20
N VAL A 5 -6.46 -17.65 8.03
CA VAL A 5 -7.79 -17.24 7.57
C VAL A 5 -8.73 -18.43 7.68
N MET A 6 -9.85 -18.28 8.38
CA MET A 6 -10.87 -19.34 8.53
C MET A 6 -10.28 -20.72 8.92
N ALA A 7 -9.41 -20.75 9.94
CA ALA A 7 -8.76 -21.98 10.43
C ALA A 7 -9.74 -23.13 10.73
N TRP A 8 -10.99 -22.81 11.08
CA TRP A 8 -12.05 -23.79 11.33
C TRP A 8 -12.40 -24.66 10.11
N VAL A 9 -12.05 -24.25 8.88
CA VAL A 9 -12.26 -25.07 7.67
C VAL A 9 -11.46 -26.37 7.76
N ASP A 10 -10.29 -26.37 8.39
CA ASP A 10 -9.44 -27.57 8.52
C ASP A 10 -10.03 -28.66 9.42
N VAL A 11 -11.02 -28.34 10.25
CA VAL A 11 -11.59 -29.29 11.23
C VAL A 11 -12.98 -29.78 10.85
N LEU A 12 -13.46 -29.44 9.64
CA LEU A 12 -14.75 -29.93 9.16
C LEU A 12 -14.68 -31.41 8.78
N PRO A 13 -15.67 -32.24 9.15
CA PRO A 13 -15.69 -33.65 8.79
C PRO A 13 -15.68 -33.86 7.27
N GLY A 14 -14.70 -34.62 6.76
CA GLY A 14 -14.58 -34.97 5.35
C GLY A 14 -14.21 -33.80 4.43
N VAL A 15 -13.70 -32.70 4.97
CA VAL A 15 -13.34 -31.50 4.21
C VAL A 15 -12.29 -31.76 3.13
N GLU A 16 -11.47 -32.77 3.32
CA GLU A 16 -10.41 -33.21 2.41
C GLU A 16 -10.99 -33.59 1.03
N ALA A 17 -12.26 -34.00 0.96
CA ALA A 17 -12.95 -34.35 -0.29
C ALA A 17 -13.62 -33.16 -1.01
N THR A 18 -13.58 -31.95 -0.43
CA THR A 18 -14.42 -30.81 -0.87
C THR A 18 -13.67 -29.69 -1.59
N GLY A 19 -12.34 -29.64 -1.44
CA GLY A 19 -11.51 -28.53 -1.95
C GLY A 19 -11.65 -27.20 -1.20
N LEU A 20 -12.43 -27.15 -0.11
CA LEU A 20 -12.62 -25.91 0.67
C LEU A 20 -11.33 -25.40 1.30
N GLN A 21 -10.40 -26.28 1.66
CA GLN A 21 -9.09 -25.91 2.19
C GLN A 21 -8.26 -25.14 1.16
N ALA A 22 -8.27 -25.57 -0.12
CA ALA A 22 -7.58 -24.87 -1.20
C ALA A 22 -8.15 -23.47 -1.42
N LYS A 23 -9.48 -23.33 -1.47
CA LYS A 23 -10.12 -22.00 -1.60
C LYS A 23 -9.76 -21.05 -0.46
N ARG A 24 -9.64 -21.56 0.76
CA ARG A 24 -9.17 -20.76 1.91
C ARG A 24 -7.71 -20.33 1.71
N ASP A 25 -6.87 -21.23 1.22
CA ASP A 25 -5.47 -20.91 0.97
C ASP A 25 -5.33 -19.83 -0.12
N ASP A 26 -6.13 -19.91 -1.19
CA ASP A 26 -6.21 -18.86 -2.22
C ASP A 26 -6.60 -17.49 -1.60
N ILE A 27 -7.56 -17.47 -0.67
CA ILE A 27 -7.94 -16.24 0.04
C ILE A 27 -6.76 -15.70 0.86
N ALA A 28 -6.00 -16.56 1.54
CA ALA A 28 -4.85 -16.16 2.31
C ALA A 28 -3.74 -15.56 1.41
N GLU A 29 -3.54 -16.12 0.23
CA GLU A 29 -2.61 -15.60 -0.78
C GLU A 29 -3.03 -14.23 -1.29
N LEU A 30 -4.31 -14.05 -1.65
CA LEU A 30 -4.85 -12.75 -2.08
C LEU A 30 -4.68 -11.67 -1.00
N MET A 31 -4.92 -12.01 0.27
CA MET A 31 -4.72 -11.09 1.39
C MET A 31 -3.24 -10.72 1.56
N ALA A 32 -2.33 -11.67 1.35
CA ALA A 32 -0.90 -11.41 1.41
C ALA A 32 -0.43 -10.51 0.25
N GLU A 33 -0.92 -10.75 -0.97
CA GLU A 33 -0.65 -9.91 -2.13
C GLU A 33 -1.17 -8.48 -1.91
N ALA A 34 -2.41 -8.34 -1.41
CA ALA A 34 -2.99 -7.03 -1.10
C ALA A 34 -2.18 -6.25 -0.04
N ALA A 35 -1.64 -6.95 0.97
CA ALA A 35 -0.77 -6.33 1.97
C ALA A 35 0.54 -5.82 1.36
N GLU A 36 1.16 -6.60 0.47
CA GLU A 36 2.40 -6.20 -0.20
C GLU A 36 2.16 -5.03 -1.18
N LEU A 37 1.06 -5.06 -1.93
CA LEU A 37 0.68 -3.95 -2.81
C LEU A 37 0.42 -2.66 -2.01
N THR A 38 -0.24 -2.76 -0.87
CA THR A 38 -0.44 -1.63 0.05
C THR A 38 0.90 -1.06 0.52
N ARG A 39 1.80 -1.92 1.00
CA ARG A 39 3.16 -1.53 1.44
C ARG A 39 3.92 -0.79 0.34
N LYS A 40 3.88 -1.31 -0.89
CA LYS A 40 4.53 -0.69 -2.05
C LYS A 40 3.90 0.65 -2.41
N ALA A 41 2.58 0.77 -2.31
CA ALA A 41 1.88 2.02 -2.55
C ALA A 41 2.26 3.10 -1.51
N GLU A 42 2.40 2.72 -0.24
CA GLU A 42 2.89 3.62 0.83
C GLU A 42 4.33 4.07 0.59
N GLU A 43 5.21 3.16 0.18
CA GLU A 43 6.60 3.47 -0.17
C GLU A 43 6.67 4.50 -1.32
N LEU A 44 5.87 4.30 -2.38
CA LEU A 44 5.79 5.25 -3.49
C LEU A 44 5.25 6.61 -3.06
N ARG A 45 4.21 6.66 -2.22
CA ARG A 45 3.68 7.91 -1.67
C ARG A 45 4.72 8.65 -0.85
N SER A 46 5.47 7.94 -0.01
CA SER A 46 6.55 8.52 0.80
C SER A 46 7.64 9.12 -0.09
N ARG A 47 8.10 8.39 -1.12
CA ARG A 47 9.08 8.88 -2.09
C ARG A 47 8.59 10.11 -2.83
N ALA A 48 7.34 10.13 -3.29
CA ALA A 48 6.75 11.27 -3.97
C ALA A 48 6.67 12.51 -3.06
N TYR A 49 6.28 12.32 -1.80
CA TYR A 49 6.25 13.39 -0.81
C TYR A 49 7.64 14.03 -0.62
N PHE A 50 8.67 13.22 -0.39
CA PHE A 50 10.03 13.74 -0.23
C PHE A 50 10.54 14.43 -1.49
N ALA A 51 10.27 13.87 -2.68
CA ALA A 51 10.66 14.51 -3.93
C ALA A 51 9.97 15.88 -4.11
N ALA A 52 8.70 16.01 -3.74
CA ALA A 52 7.99 17.28 -3.78
C ALA A 52 8.60 18.32 -2.81
N CYS A 53 8.94 17.90 -1.59
CA CYS A 53 9.63 18.77 -0.63
C CYS A 53 10.99 19.23 -1.14
N SER A 54 11.78 18.33 -1.72
CA SER A 54 13.08 18.67 -2.33
C SER A 54 12.91 19.66 -3.47
N LEU A 55 11.94 19.45 -4.36
CA LEU A 55 11.63 20.37 -5.46
C LEU A 55 11.26 21.77 -4.95
N GLU A 56 10.44 21.85 -3.89
CA GLU A 56 10.09 23.14 -3.30
C GLU A 56 11.30 23.82 -2.63
N GLY A 57 12.19 23.05 -2.01
CA GLY A 57 13.47 23.55 -1.49
C GLY A 57 14.37 24.11 -2.60
N GLU A 58 14.50 23.39 -3.71
CA GLU A 58 15.24 23.85 -4.89
C GLU A 58 14.63 25.13 -5.47
N ALA A 59 13.29 25.22 -5.56
CA ALA A 59 12.62 26.44 -6.01
C ALA A 59 12.96 27.64 -5.12
N ARG A 60 12.97 27.45 -3.79
CA ARG A 60 13.33 28.50 -2.81
C ARG A 60 14.79 28.95 -2.91
N SER A 61 15.68 28.16 -3.53
CA SER A 61 17.06 28.58 -3.80
C SER A 61 17.19 29.53 -5.00
N ARG A 62 16.16 29.61 -5.86
CA ARG A 62 16.18 30.35 -7.12
C ARG A 62 15.19 31.52 -7.16
N TRP A 63 14.11 31.44 -6.41
CA TRP A 63 13.05 32.44 -6.38
C TRP A 63 12.70 32.86 -4.95
N THR A 64 12.21 34.09 -4.83
CA THR A 64 11.67 34.59 -3.55
C THR A 64 10.37 33.89 -3.19
N LEU A 65 10.00 33.92 -1.91
CA LEU A 65 8.76 33.31 -1.44
C LEU A 65 7.53 33.96 -2.10
N GLU A 66 7.55 35.27 -2.29
CA GLU A 66 6.46 36.01 -2.94
C GLU A 66 6.25 35.58 -4.39
N GLN A 67 7.34 35.33 -5.14
CA GLN A 67 7.26 34.82 -6.50
C GLN A 67 6.70 33.40 -6.54
N ILE A 68 7.13 32.53 -5.61
CA ILE A 68 6.62 31.16 -5.49
C ILE A 68 5.13 31.17 -5.12
N ASP A 69 4.72 31.99 -4.15
CA ASP A 69 3.32 32.07 -3.70
C ASP A 69 2.42 32.72 -4.75
N ALA A 70 2.93 33.68 -5.52
CA ALA A 70 2.23 34.20 -6.70
C ALA A 70 2.05 33.10 -7.77
N ALA A 71 3.08 32.29 -8.04
CA ALA A 71 2.98 31.18 -8.98
C ALA A 71 1.98 30.11 -8.52
N LYS A 72 2.03 29.70 -7.24
CA LYS A 72 1.09 28.72 -6.66
C LYS A 72 -0.38 29.17 -6.72
N ARG A 73 -0.64 30.48 -6.59
CA ARG A 73 -2.00 31.03 -6.69
C ARG A 73 -2.55 31.06 -8.11
N ASN A 74 -1.68 31.00 -9.11
CA ASN A 74 -2.02 31.15 -10.53
C ASN A 74 -1.90 29.82 -11.32
N ALA A 75 -1.54 28.72 -10.66
CA ALA A 75 -1.45 27.37 -11.24
C ALA A 75 -2.75 26.59 -10.97
#